data_AF-A0A160F688-F1
#
_entry.id   AF-A0A160F688-F1
#
_cell.length_a   1.000
_cell.length_b   1.000
_cell.length_c   1.000
_cell.angle_alpha   90.00
_cell.angle_beta   90.00
_cell.angle_gamma   90.00
#
_symmetry.space_group_name_H-M   'P 1'
#
loop_
_entity.id
_entity.type
_entity.pdbx_description
1 polymer ?
#
loop_
_entity_poly.entity_id
_entity_poly.type
_entity_poly.pdbx_seq_one_letter_code
_entity_poly.pdbx_strand_id
1 'polypeptide(L)'
;MIVHELMSMESIFSEELKEGYHVLLGKYKTVDVVMEDTECVQEIDCGTEQIVEVVFDPGNEYSLIRLGAYTFKETPSLDELQRTIFTNHGDIFAEAVSA
;
A
#
# COMPACT_ATOMS: atom_id res chain seq x y z
N MET A 1 2.23 22.04 -0.65
CA MET A 1 2.97 20.85 -1.14
C MET A 1 2.40 19.68 -0.39
N ILE A 2 1.82 18.70 -1.09
CA ILE A 2 1.26 17.53 -0.42
C ILE A 2 2.39 16.56 -0.06
N VAL A 3 2.46 16.21 1.22
CA VAL A 3 3.38 15.22 1.78
C VAL A 3 2.55 14.05 2.31
N HIS A 4 3.00 12.84 1.97
CA HIS A 4 2.40 11.59 2.44
C HIS A 4 3.37 10.96 3.44
N GLU A 5 2.97 10.94 4.71
CA GLU A 5 3.79 10.41 5.80
C GLU A 5 3.32 9.01 6.15
N LEU A 6 4.21 8.01 5.99
CA LEU A 6 3.91 6.62 6.35
C LEU A 6 3.76 6.51 7.87
N MET A 7 2.56 6.16 8.31
CA MET A 7 2.23 5.96 9.73
C MET A 7 2.46 4.52 10.17
N SER A 8 2.07 3.56 9.33
CA SER A 8 2.20 2.13 9.62
C SER A 8 2.23 1.33 8.33
N MET A 9 2.88 0.17 8.37
CA MET A 9 2.93 -0.79 7.26
C MET A 9 2.77 -2.20 7.81
N GLU A 10 1.92 -3.00 7.17
CA GLU A 10 1.69 -4.40 7.53
C GLU A 10 1.70 -5.30 6.28
N SER A 11 2.17 -6.54 6.44
CA SER A 11 2.07 -7.56 5.40
C SER A 11 0.74 -8.31 5.56
N ILE A 12 0.01 -8.46 4.47
CA ILE A 12 -1.27 -9.18 4.43
C ILE A 12 -1.20 -10.36 3.45
N PHE A 13 -2.07 -11.35 3.67
CA PHE A 13 -2.16 -12.58 2.87
C PHE A 13 -0.87 -13.42 2.80
N SER A 14 0.06 -13.28 3.76
CA SER A 14 1.38 -13.91 3.65
C SER A 14 1.36 -15.44 3.57
N GLU A 15 0.29 -16.09 4.04
CA GLU A 15 0.16 -17.56 4.01
C GLU A 15 -0.48 -18.04 2.69
N GLU A 16 -1.24 -17.17 2.02
CA GLU A 16 -1.99 -17.47 0.81
C GLU A 16 -1.23 -17.15 -0.48
N LEU A 17 -0.09 -16.46 -0.37
CA LEU A 17 0.73 -16.01 -1.50
C LEU A 17 1.82 -17.03 -1.85
N LYS A 18 2.20 -17.07 -3.13
CA LYS A 18 3.38 -17.80 -3.59
C LYS A 18 4.64 -17.20 -2.97
N GLU A 19 5.67 -18.03 -2.82
CA GLU A 19 6.98 -17.61 -2.33
C GLU A 19 7.53 -16.40 -3.12
N GLY A 20 8.05 -15.42 -2.40
CA GLY A 20 8.58 -14.16 -2.95
C GLY A 20 7.52 -13.09 -3.23
N TYR A 21 6.22 -13.39 -3.18
CA TYR A 21 5.18 -12.36 -3.33
C TYR A 21 4.72 -11.83 -1.99
N HIS A 22 4.54 -10.51 -1.92
CA HIS A 22 4.05 -9.83 -0.73
C HIS A 22 2.97 -8.82 -1.10
N VAL A 23 1.99 -8.68 -0.22
CA VAL A 23 1.01 -7.59 -0.28
C VAL A 23 1.20 -6.75 0.99
N LEU A 24 1.53 -5.48 0.82
CA LEU A 24 1.84 -4.55 1.89
C LEU A 24 0.74 -3.50 1.99
N LEU A 25 0.09 -3.38 3.15
CA LEU A 25 -0.87 -2.32 3.44
C LEU A 25 -0.16 -1.21 4.22
N GLY A 26 0.03 -0.06 3.57
CA GLY A 26 0.57 1.15 4.16
C GLY A 26 -0.53 2.15 4.50
N LYS A 27 -0.52 2.69 5.72
CA LYS A 27 -1.37 3.81 6.13
C LYS A 27 -0.55 5.09 6.09
N TYR A 28 -1.05 6.09 5.36
CA TYR A 28 -0.38 7.37 5.19
C TYR A 28 -1.25 8.50 5.77
N LYS A 29 -0.60 9.45 6.43
CA LYS A 29 -1.18 10.74 6.74
C LYS A 29 -0.84 11.69 5.61
N THR A 30 -1.85 12.42 5.11
CA THR A 30 -1.69 13.38 4.03
C THR A 30 -1.68 14.79 4.64
N VAL A 31 -0.62 15.54 4.39
CA VAL A 31 -0.43 16.90 4.93
C VAL A 31 -0.16 17.84 3.77
N ASP A 32 -0.90 18.95 3.69
CA ASP A 32 -0.53 20.06 2.81
C ASP A 32 0.36 21.04 3.56
N VAL A 33 1.59 21.15 3.06
CA VAL A 33 2.60 22.07 3.58
C VAL A 33 2.54 23.36 2.77
N VAL A 34 2.08 24.44 3.40
CA VAL A 34 2.05 25.78 2.81
C VAL A 34 3.18 26.59 3.41
N MET A 35 4.00 27.22 2.57
CA MET A 35 4.96 28.22 3.03
C MET A 35 4.32 29.59 2.92
N GLU A 36 4.10 30.24 4.06
CA GLU A 36 3.80 31.67 4.11
C GLU A 36 5.11 32.45 4.18
N ASP A 37 5.13 33.62 3.53
CA ASP A 37 6.30 34.43 3.19
C ASP A 37 7.53 34.22 4.11
N THR A 38 8.56 33.62 3.50
CA THR A 38 9.96 33.47 3.92
C THR A 38 10.30 32.79 5.25
N GLU A 39 9.42 32.66 6.25
CA GLU A 39 9.82 32.09 7.55
C GLU A 39 8.77 31.20 8.24
N CYS A 40 7.57 31.04 7.70
CA CYS A 40 6.50 30.24 8.33
C CYS A 40 6.10 29.04 7.48
N VAL A 41 6.26 27.84 8.03
CA VAL A 41 5.71 26.61 7.47
C VAL A 41 4.41 26.28 8.20
N GLN A 42 3.31 26.22 7.47
CA GLN A 42 2.02 25.76 7.97
C GLN A 42 1.72 24.36 7.42
N GLU A 43 1.33 23.46 8.32
CA GLU A 43 0.86 22.11 7.98
C GLU A 43 -0.65 22.03 8.13
N ILE A 44 -1.33 21.61 7.07
CA ILE A 44 -2.78 21.41 7.05
C ILE A 44 -3.06 19.92 6.91
N ASP A 45 -3.71 19.33 7.90
CA ASP A 45 -4.15 17.93 7.85
C ASP A 45 -5.20 17.74 6.74
N CYS A 46 -4.86 16.91 5.76
CA CYS A 46 -5.70 16.58 4.60
C CYS A 46 -6.31 15.18 4.72
N GLY A 47 -6.17 14.52 5.87
CA GLY A 47 -6.74 13.21 6.17
C GLY A 47 -5.73 12.08 6.04
N THR A 48 -6.26 10.87 5.91
CA THR A 48 -5.46 9.65 5.80
C THR A 48 -5.84 8.87 4.56
N GLU A 49 -4.87 8.20 3.96
CA GLU A 49 -5.09 7.27 2.87
C GLU A 49 -4.43 5.93 3.20
N GLN A 50 -4.91 4.88 2.55
CA GLN A 50 -4.31 3.56 2.61
C GLN A 50 -3.87 3.14 1.23
N ILE A 51 -2.63 2.69 1.13
CA ILE A 51 -2.04 2.22 -0.12
C ILE A 51 -1.69 0.76 0.07
N VAL A 52 -2.22 -0.07 -0.82
CA VAL A 52 -1.89 -1.49 -0.89
C VAL A 52 -0.90 -1.67 -2.02
N GLU A 53 0.27 -2.19 -1.70
CA GLU A 53 1.32 -2.46 -2.67
C GLU A 53 1.48 -3.96 -2.84
N VAL A 54 1.47 -4.41 -4.10
CA VAL A 54 1.84 -5.78 -4.45
C VAL A 54 3.28 -5.75 -4.91
N VAL A 55 4.14 -6.51 -4.24
CA VAL A 55 5.58 -6.54 -4.52
C VAL A 55 6.08 -7.97 -4.68
N PHE A 56 7.13 -8.13 -5.48
CA PHE A 56 7.86 -9.38 -5.63
C PHE A 56 9.30 -9.20 -5.13
N ASP A 57 9.71 -10.05 -4.21
CA ASP A 57 11.08 -10.21 -3.73
C ASP A 57 11.79 -11.33 -4.53
N PRO A 58 12.71 -10.98 -5.44
CA PRO A 58 13.50 -11.97 -6.19
C PRO A 58 14.60 -12.63 -5.35
N GLY A 59 14.73 -12.30 -4.05
CA GLY A 59 15.79 -12.79 -3.17
C GLY A 59 17.15 -12.15 -3.42
N ASN A 60 17.17 -10.99 -4.09
CA ASN A 60 18.39 -10.20 -4.25
C ASN A 60 18.43 -9.07 -3.21
N GLU A 61 19.64 -8.68 -2.85
CA GLU A 61 19.96 -7.84 -1.68
C GLU A 61 19.42 -6.39 -1.77
N TYR A 62 18.81 -5.98 -2.90
CA TYR A 62 18.61 -4.56 -3.17
C TYR A 62 17.29 -4.15 -3.83
N SER A 63 16.35 -5.06 -4.15
CA SER A 63 15.13 -4.61 -4.85
C SER A 63 13.91 -5.49 -4.63
N LEU A 64 12.93 -4.93 -3.91
CA LEU A 64 11.53 -5.30 -4.07
C LEU A 64 11.01 -4.72 -5.39
N ILE A 65 10.38 -5.55 -6.20
CA ILE A 65 9.79 -5.15 -7.48
C ILE A 65 8.31 -4.85 -7.24
N ARG A 66 7.90 -3.59 -7.36
CA ARG A 66 6.48 -3.21 -7.29
C ARG A 66 5.73 -3.69 -8.53
N LEU A 67 4.73 -4.53 -8.32
CA LEU A 67 3.84 -5.07 -9.35
C LEU A 67 2.54 -4.25 -9.49
N GLY A 68 2.07 -3.65 -8.39
CA GLY A 68 0.84 -2.85 -8.37
C GLY A 68 0.73 -1.99 -7.11
N ALA A 69 -0.03 -0.91 -7.19
CA ALA A 69 -0.36 -0.05 -6.05
C ALA A 69 -1.82 0.42 -6.14
N TYR A 70 -2.56 0.32 -5.05
CA TYR A 70 -3.99 0.62 -4.97
C TYR A 70 -4.26 1.56 -3.81
N THR A 71 -4.80 2.74 -4.11
CA THR A 71 -5.11 3.76 -3.10
C THR A 71 -6.58 3.69 -2.67
N PHE A 72 -6.80 3.63 -1.36
CA PHE A 72 -8.10 3.65 -0.70
C PHE A 72 -8.21 4.91 0.16
N LYS A 73 -9.34 5.61 0.05
CA LYS A 73 -9.62 6.82 0.84
C LYS A 73 -9.97 6.51 2.30
N GLU A 74 -10.44 5.31 2.57
CA GLU A 74 -10.80 4.81 3.89
C GLU A 74 -10.13 3.45 4.11
N THR A 75 -10.25 2.88 5.32
CA THR A 75 -9.75 1.54 5.61
C THR A 75 -10.53 0.49 4.82
N PRO A 76 -9.90 -0.18 3.82
CA PRO A 76 -10.59 -1.20 3.06
C PRO A 76 -10.84 -2.42 3.96
N SER A 77 -11.95 -3.11 3.70
CA SER A 77 -12.20 -4.40 4.35
C SER A 77 -11.28 -5.49 3.78
N LEU A 78 -11.06 -6.57 4.54
CA LEU A 78 -10.25 -7.71 4.07
C LEU A 78 -10.82 -8.31 2.77
N ASP A 79 -12.16 -8.42 2.66
CA ASP A 79 -12.85 -8.91 1.47
C ASP A 79 -12.62 -8.00 0.25
N GLU A 80 -12.63 -6.68 0.45
CA GLU A 80 -12.38 -5.71 -0.61
C GLU A 80 -10.92 -5.77 -1.08
N LEU A 81 -9.98 -5.88 -0.14
CA LEU A 81 -8.56 -6.11 -0.43
C LEU A 81 -8.38 -7.40 -1.23
N GLN A 82 -8.90 -8.51 -0.73
CA GLN A 82 -8.75 -9.82 -1.37
C GLN A 82 -9.34 -9.80 -2.78
N ARG A 83 -10.54 -9.24 -2.98
CA ARG A 83 -11.15 -9.11 -4.32
C ARG A 83 -10.31 -8.24 -5.24
N THR A 84 -9.81 -7.10 -4.75
CA THR A 84 -9.00 -6.18 -5.56
C THR A 84 -7.70 -6.85 -6.01
N ILE A 85 -6.99 -7.51 -5.09
CA ILE A 85 -5.74 -8.19 -5.41
C ILE A 85 -6.00 -9.41 -6.29
N PHE A 86 -7.00 -10.24 -5.99
CA PHE A 86 -7.35 -11.41 -6.80
C PHE A 86 -7.76 -11.04 -8.24
N THR A 87 -8.49 -9.94 -8.41
CA THR A 87 -8.92 -9.47 -9.74
C THR A 87 -7.74 -9.03 -10.62
N ASN A 88 -6.70 -8.42 -10.04
CA ASN A 88 -5.59 -7.85 -10.80
C ASN A 88 -4.33 -8.72 -10.81
N HIS A 89 -4.16 -9.58 -9.80
CA HIS A 89 -2.96 -10.37 -9.54
C HIS A 89 -3.32 -11.77 -9.06
N GLY A 90 -4.45 -12.36 -9.49
CA GLY A 90 -4.90 -13.68 -9.03
C GLY A 90 -3.86 -14.80 -9.22
N ASP A 91 -2.90 -14.61 -10.13
CA ASP A 91 -1.79 -15.52 -10.39
C ASP A 91 -0.73 -15.57 -9.28
N ILE A 92 -0.74 -14.64 -8.31
CA ILE A 92 0.24 -14.64 -7.20
C ILE A 92 -0.19 -15.50 -6.01
N PHE A 93 -1.44 -15.96 -5.96
CA PHE A 93 -1.95 -16.81 -4.88
C PHE A 93 -1.49 -18.27 -5.05
N ALA A 94 -1.10 -18.92 -3.96
CA ALA A 94 -0.46 -20.24 -3.94
C ALA A 94 -1.42 -21.39 -4.31
N GLU A 95 -2.72 -21.23 -4.05
CA GLU A 95 -3.76 -22.15 -4.52
C GLU A 95 -4.74 -21.39 -5.42
N ALA A 96 -5.30 -22.08 -6.42
CA ALA A 96 -6.49 -21.58 -7.10
C ALA A 96 -7.57 -21.44 -6.03
N VAL A 97 -7.90 -20.22 -5.63
CA VAL A 97 -9.04 -19.90 -4.77
C VAL A 97 -10.25 -20.55 -5.46
N SER A 98 -10.60 -21.75 -5.01
CA SER A 98 -11.67 -22.54 -5.61
C SER A 98 -12.96 -21.84 -5.23
N ALA A 99 -13.60 -21.29 -6.26
CA ALA A 99 -14.89 -20.59 -6.21
C ALA A 99 -16.02 -21.46 -5.65
#